data_AF-A0A955HKW9-F1
#
_entry.id   AF-A0A955HKW9-F1
#
_cell.length_a   1.000
_cell.length_b   1.000
_cell.length_c   1.000
_cell.angle_alpha   90.00
_cell.angle_beta   90.00
_cell.angle_gamma   90.00
#
_symmetry.space_group_name_H-M   'P 1'
#
loop_
_entity.id
_entity.type
_entity.pdbx_description
1 polymer ?
#
loop_
_entity_poly.entity_id
_entity_poly.type
_entity_poly.pdbx_seq_one_letter_code
_entity_poly.pdbx_strand_id
1 'polypeptide(L)'
;MKLQLIAQAYAQTECVPGAGGIDLGACLNLSDNTPVSEIYSNPAFLVNLVVRNLFIVAGVIFTITIFMAGYKFIVKGKEGVQEAQQMVMNALVGFIIMFAAYWIVQIVGLITGANIAL
;
A
#
# COMPACT_ATOMS: atom_id res chain seq x y z
N MET A 1 -28.96 -39.93 25.68
CA MET A 1 -28.99 -39.89 24.20
C MET A 1 -29.34 -38.46 23.79
N LYS A 2 -28.34 -37.59 23.60
CA LYS A 2 -28.54 -36.18 23.21
C LYS A 2 -28.39 -36.10 21.69
N LEU A 3 -29.49 -35.79 21.03
CA LEU A 3 -29.63 -35.71 19.57
C LEU A 3 -28.77 -34.53 19.07
N GLN A 4 -27.72 -34.82 18.29
CA GLN A 4 -26.98 -33.80 17.56
C GLN A 4 -27.76 -33.43 16.30
N LEU A 5 -28.56 -32.36 16.38
CA LEU A 5 -28.99 -31.61 15.21
C LEU A 5 -27.83 -30.73 14.75
N ILE A 6 -26.82 -31.36 14.14
CA ILE A 6 -26.00 -30.64 13.17
C ILE A 6 -26.90 -30.40 11.97
N ALA A 7 -27.57 -29.25 11.97
CA ALA A 7 -27.96 -28.62 10.72
C ALA A 7 -26.66 -28.44 9.94
N GLN A 8 -26.41 -29.34 9.00
CA GLN A 8 -25.46 -29.11 7.93
C GLN A 8 -26.02 -27.93 7.13
N ALA A 9 -25.76 -26.72 7.61
CA ALA A 9 -25.62 -25.57 6.75
C ALA A 9 -24.43 -25.92 5.85
N TYR A 10 -24.72 -26.50 4.70
CA TYR A 10 -23.76 -26.61 3.63
C TYR A 10 -23.33 -25.18 3.32
N ALA A 11 -22.17 -24.77 3.82
CA ALA A 11 -21.44 -23.71 3.15
C ALA A 11 -21.22 -24.26 1.73
N GLN A 12 -21.81 -23.61 0.71
CA GLN A 12 -21.62 -23.98 -0.70
C GLN A 12 -20.16 -23.66 -1.05
N THR A 13 -19.20 -24.49 -0.63
CA THR A 13 -17.78 -24.35 -0.96
C THR A 13 -17.43 -25.00 -2.31
N GLU A 14 -18.42 -25.51 -3.04
CA GLU A 14 -18.24 -25.99 -4.39
C GLU A 14 -19.05 -25.11 -5.34
N CYS A 15 -18.36 -24.52 -6.33
CA CYS A 15 -18.93 -23.70 -7.38
C CYS A 15 -19.68 -24.59 -8.39
N VAL A 16 -20.76 -25.20 -7.92
CA VAL A 16 -21.58 -26.12 -8.70
C VAL A 16 -22.68 -25.33 -9.42
N PRO A 17 -22.65 -25.27 -10.76
CA PRO A 17 -23.71 -24.60 -11.50
C PRO A 17 -25.06 -25.29 -11.26
N GLY A 18 -26.07 -24.52 -10.84
CA GLY A 18 -27.43 -25.00 -10.58
C GLY A 18 -27.77 -25.27 -9.12
N ALA A 19 -26.83 -25.15 -8.19
CA ALA A 19 -27.13 -25.05 -6.77
C ALA A 19 -27.59 -23.62 -6.43
N GLY A 20 -28.71 -23.48 -5.71
CA GLY A 20 -29.24 -22.17 -5.35
C GLY A 20 -28.30 -21.45 -4.38
N GLY A 21 -27.82 -20.27 -4.80
CA GLY A 21 -26.98 -19.38 -3.99
C GLY A 21 -25.48 -19.56 -4.24
N ILE A 22 -24.99 -19.02 -5.37
CA ILE A 22 -23.55 -19.01 -5.69
C ILE A 22 -22.93 -17.73 -5.12
N ASP A 23 -21.99 -17.88 -4.19
CA ASP A 23 -21.16 -16.77 -3.72
C ASP A 23 -20.01 -16.54 -4.73
N LEU A 24 -20.20 -15.56 -5.60
CA LEU A 24 -19.24 -15.19 -6.64
C LEU A 24 -17.90 -14.74 -6.05
N GLY A 25 -17.87 -14.26 -4.80
CA GLY A 25 -16.64 -13.83 -4.13
C GLY A 25 -15.73 -14.99 -3.73
N ALA A 26 -16.32 -16.13 -3.33
CA ALA A 26 -15.58 -17.35 -3.02
C ALA A 26 -15.30 -18.21 -4.26
N CYS A 27 -16.10 -18.06 -5.31
CA CYS A 27 -16.02 -18.89 -6.52
C CYS A 27 -15.15 -18.34 -7.65
N LEU A 28 -14.90 -17.04 -7.68
CA LEU A 28 -14.00 -16.44 -8.65
C LEU A 28 -12.60 -16.37 -8.02
N ASN A 29 -11.64 -17.06 -8.64
CA ASN A 29 -10.22 -16.96 -8.28
C ASN A 29 -9.52 -15.98 -9.20
N LEU A 30 -8.61 -15.19 -8.64
CA LEU A 30 -7.68 -14.37 -9.41
C LEU A 30 -6.58 -15.25 -10.02
N SER A 31 -5.76 -14.68 -10.90
CA SER A 31 -4.66 -15.37 -11.59
C SER A 31 -3.62 -16.02 -10.66
N ASP A 32 -3.64 -15.70 -9.36
CA ASP A 32 -2.79 -16.23 -8.29
C ASP A 32 -3.49 -17.32 -7.45
N ASN A 33 -4.66 -17.80 -7.89
CA ASN A 33 -5.49 -18.82 -7.22
C ASN A 33 -6.00 -18.40 -5.83
N THR A 34 -6.07 -17.10 -5.57
CA THR A 34 -6.74 -16.54 -4.37
C THR A 34 -8.20 -16.17 -4.69
N PRO A 35 -9.15 -16.42 -3.78
CA PRO A 35 -10.54 -16.03 -4.00
C PRO A 35 -10.68 -14.50 -3.95
N VAL A 36 -11.53 -13.94 -4.81
CA VAL A 36 -11.81 -12.49 -4.90
C VAL A 36 -12.22 -11.91 -3.54
N SER A 37 -12.94 -12.68 -2.72
CA SER A 37 -13.38 -12.25 -1.38
C SER A 37 -12.24 -11.97 -0.41
N GLU A 38 -11.09 -12.64 -0.52
CA GLU A 38 -9.95 -12.41 0.37
C GLU A 38 -9.21 -11.11 0.05
N ILE A 39 -9.10 -10.75 -1.23
CA ILE A 39 -8.35 -9.57 -1.68
C ILE A 39 -9.18 -8.28 -1.51
N TYR A 40 -10.48 -8.33 -1.84
CA TYR A 40 -11.32 -7.14 -1.91
C TYR A 40 -12.20 -6.91 -0.66
N SER A 41 -12.18 -7.81 0.33
CA SER A 41 -12.91 -7.62 1.59
C SER A 41 -12.31 -6.54 2.48
N ASN A 42 -11.00 -6.26 2.36
CA ASN A 42 -10.32 -5.28 3.19
C ASN A 42 -9.89 -4.03 2.39
N PRO A 43 -10.34 -2.82 2.78
CA PRO A 43 -9.88 -1.57 2.15
C PRO A 43 -8.36 -1.35 2.25
N ALA A 44 -7.65 -2.07 3.14
CA ALA A 44 -6.20 -2.02 3.27
C ALA A 44 -5.45 -2.37 1.98
N PHE A 45 -6.01 -3.21 1.11
CA PHE A 45 -5.38 -3.57 -0.17
C PHE A 45 -5.11 -2.33 -1.04
N LEU A 46 -6.07 -1.42 -1.15
CA LEU A 46 -5.93 -0.20 -1.95
C LEU A 46 -4.87 0.74 -1.37
N VAL A 47 -4.85 0.87 -0.04
CA VAL A 47 -3.86 1.72 0.65
C VAL A 47 -2.45 1.18 0.42
N ASN A 48 -2.24 -0.12 0.60
CA ASN A 48 -0.93 -0.76 0.41
C ASN A 48 -0.43 -0.63 -1.03
N LEU A 49 -1.33 -0.80 -2.01
CA LEU A 49 -0.99 -0.63 -3.42
C LEU A 49 -0.53 0.80 -3.73
N VAL A 50 -1.27 1.80 -3.24
CA VAL A 50 -0.94 3.23 -3.45
C VAL A 50 0.36 3.58 -2.76
N VAL A 51 0.51 3.19 -1.49
CA VAL A 51 1.70 3.54 -0.69
C VAL A 51 2.96 2.95 -1.31
N ARG A 52 2.95 1.67 -1.71
CA ARG A 52 4.11 1.02 -2.36
C ARG A 52 4.54 1.74 -3.63
N ASN A 53 3.58 2.11 -4.49
CA ASN A 53 3.89 2.84 -5.72
C ASN A 53 4.35 4.27 -5.44
N LEU A 54 3.81 4.92 -4.41
CA LEU A 54 4.17 6.29 -4.02
C LEU A 54 5.63 6.37 -3.56
N PHE A 55 6.13 5.39 -2.81
CA PHE A 55 7.54 5.34 -2.42
C PHE A 55 8.49 5.29 -3.63
N ILE A 56 8.14 4.52 -4.66
CA ILE A 56 8.93 4.45 -5.91
C ILE A 56 8.93 5.81 -6.61
N VAL A 57 7.75 6.41 -6.78
CA VAL A 57 7.58 7.71 -7.44
C VAL A 57 8.32 8.81 -6.67
N ALA A 58 8.21 8.83 -5.34
CA ALA A 58 8.91 9.78 -4.49
C ALA A 58 10.43 9.68 -4.63
N GLY A 59 10.97 8.45 -4.70
CA GLY A 59 12.40 8.22 -4.96
C GLY A 59 12.84 8.81 -6.30
N VAL A 60 12.08 8.57 -7.36
CA VAL A 60 12.38 9.13 -8.70
C VAL A 60 12.31 10.66 -8.71
N ILE A 61 11.27 11.25 -8.10
CA ILE A 61 11.14 12.72 -7.99
C ILE A 61 12.30 13.31 -7.20
N PHE A 62 12.69 12.67 -6.09
CA PHE A 62 13.82 13.12 -5.27
C PHE A 62 15.11 13.13 -6.11
N THR A 63 15.40 12.06 -6.84
CA THR A 63 16.56 11.98 -7.72
C THR A 63 16.57 13.09 -8.78
N ILE A 64 15.45 13.29 -9.49
CA ILE A 64 15.33 14.35 -10.51
C ILE A 64 15.54 15.74 -9.89
N THR A 65 14.99 15.97 -8.70
CA THR A 65 15.11 17.24 -7.98
C THR A 65 16.57 17.55 -7.60
N ILE A 66 17.33 16.55 -7.15
CA ILE A 66 18.76 16.72 -6.86
C ILE A 66 19.55 17.09 -8.13
N PHE A 67 19.29 16.42 -9.26
CA PHE A 67 19.93 16.76 -10.53
C PHE A 67 19.57 18.18 -11.01
N MET A 68 18.30 18.58 -10.89
CA MET A 68 17.86 19.93 -11.23
C MET A 68 18.50 20.99 -10.32
N ALA A 69 18.62 20.71 -9.02
CA ALA A 69 19.30 21.60 -8.09
C ALA A 69 20.78 21.76 -8.44
N GLY A 70 21.49 20.66 -8.74
CA GLY A 70 22.88 20.70 -9.17
C GLY A 70 23.06 21.47 -10.49
N TYR A 71 22.17 21.29 -11.46
CA TYR A 71 22.18 22.06 -12.70
C TYR A 71 22.00 23.56 -12.46
N LYS A 72 21.01 23.94 -11.64
CA LYS A 72 20.75 25.35 -11.29
C LYS A 72 21.93 26.00 -10.55
N PHE A 73 22.59 25.24 -9.68
CA PHE A 73 23.77 25.69 -8.96
C PHE A 73 24.90 26.11 -9.91
N ILE A 74 25.12 25.35 -10.99
CA ILE A 74 26.17 25.62 -11.98
C ILE A 74 25.79 26.79 -12.91
N VAL A 75 24.55 26.81 -13.41
CA VAL A 75 24.14 27.74 -14.48
C VAL A 75 23.86 29.17 -13.98
N LYS A 76 23.27 29.32 -12.80
CA LYS A 76 22.77 30.62 -12.31
C LYS A 76 23.74 31.39 -11.40
N GLY A 77 24.96 30.89 -11.17
CA GLY A 77 25.94 31.56 -10.31
C GLY A 77 25.41 31.85 -8.90
N LYS A 78 25.58 33.08 -8.38
CA LYS A 78 25.24 33.45 -6.99
C LYS A 78 23.76 33.25 -6.63
N GLU A 79 22.83 33.54 -7.53
CA GLU A 79 21.38 33.33 -7.28
C GLU A 79 21.02 31.84 -7.34
N GLY A 80 21.71 31.08 -8.20
CA GLY A 80 21.54 29.63 -8.33
C GLY A 80 21.86 28.86 -7.05
N VAL A 81 22.80 29.36 -6.24
CA VAL A 81 23.19 28.73 -4.97
C VAL A 81 22.02 28.71 -3.98
N GLN A 82 21.35 29.84 -3.80
CA GLN A 82 20.23 29.95 -2.86
C GLN A 82 19.03 29.14 -3.33
N GLU A 83 18.69 29.21 -4.62
CA GLU A 83 17.62 28.40 -5.21
C GLU A 83 17.89 26.89 -5.07
N ALA A 84 19.13 26.45 -5.35
CA ALA A 84 19.51 25.04 -5.27
C ALA A 84 19.47 24.54 -3.81
N GLN A 85 19.95 25.33 -2.85
CA GLN A 85 19.90 24.98 -1.44
C GLN A 85 18.45 24.84 -0.96
N GLN A 86 17.57 25.78 -1.31
CA GLN A 86 16.15 25.71 -0.97
C GLN A 86 15.50 24.45 -1.57
N MET A 87 15.79 24.15 -2.83
CA MET A 87 15.26 22.98 -3.53
C MET A 87 15.70 21.67 -2.86
N VAL A 88 16.98 21.54 -2.50
CA VAL A 88 17.52 20.37 -1.81
C VAL A 88 16.93 20.24 -0.39
N MET A 89 16.80 21.35 0.35
CA MET A 89 16.18 21.32 1.68
C MET A 89 14.71 20.88 1.61
N ASN A 90 13.94 21.40 0.66
CA ASN A 90 12.55 20.99 0.49
C ASN A 90 12.44 19.50 0.14
N ALA A 91 13.31 19.01 -0.76
CA ALA A 91 13.36 17.60 -1.12
C ALA A 91 13.74 16.71 0.08
N LEU A 92 14.74 17.12 0.87
CA LEU A 92 15.17 16.41 2.08
C LEU A 92 14.08 16.38 3.15
N VAL A 93 13.41 17.50 3.40
CA VAL A 93 12.30 17.58 4.37
C VAL A 93 11.18 16.63 3.95
N GLY A 94 10.78 16.65 2.67
CA GLY A 94 9.78 15.71 2.15
C GLY A 94 10.20 14.25 2.32
N PHE A 95 11.47 13.94 2.05
CA PHE A 95 12.02 12.59 2.22
C PHE A 95 12.01 12.15 3.69
N ILE A 96 12.43 13.01 4.62
CA ILE A 96 12.41 12.73 6.06
C ILE A 96 10.98 12.49 6.56
N ILE A 97 10.01 13.29 6.11
CA ILE A 97 8.60 13.13 6.47
C ILE A 97 8.08 11.75 6.05
N MET A 98 8.46 11.26 4.87
CA MET A 98 8.09 9.91 4.40
C MET A 98 8.62 8.81 5.33
N PHE A 99 9.88 8.91 5.79
CA PHE A 99 10.44 7.96 6.77
C PHE A 99 9.75 8.06 8.13
N ALA A 100 9.48 9.28 8.59
CA ALA A 100 8.76 9.49 9.85
C ALA A 100 7.35 8.87 9.80
N ALA A 101 6.63 9.03 8.68
CA ALA A 101 5.33 8.42 8.48
C ALA A 101 5.40 6.87 8.56
N TYR A 102 6.40 6.26 7.91
CA TYR A 102 6.63 4.82 8.00
C TYR A 102 6.87 4.37 9.45
N TRP A 103 7.75 5.06 10.19
CA TRP A 103 8.00 4.71 11.58
C TRP A 103 6.79 4.89 12.49
N ILE A 104 5.97 5.92 12.27
CA ILE A 104 4.74 6.09 13.04
C ILE A 104 3.83 4.86 12.87
N VAL A 105 3.61 4.41 11.63
CA VAL A 105 2.76 3.23 11.39
C VAL A 105 3.36 1.97 12.00
N GLN A 106 4.69 1.79 11.91
CA GLN A 106 5.36 0.65 12.51
C GLN A 106 5.24 0.63 14.04
N ILE A 107 5.40 1.78 14.70
CA ILE A 107 5.21 1.91 16.15
C ILE A 107 3.76 1.59 16.52
N VAL A 108 2.78 2.10 15.76
CA VAL A 108 1.36 1.81 15.99
C VAL A 108 1.07 0.31 15.82
N GLY A 109 1.64 -0.34 14.80
CA GLY A 109 1.52 -1.79 14.61
C GLY A 109 2.11 -2.59 15.76
N LEU A 110 3.29 -2.21 16.26
CA LEU A 110 3.93 -2.85 17.41
C LEU A 110 3.08 -2.76 18.69
N ILE A 111 2.44 -1.61 18.94
CA ILE A 111 1.64 -1.40 20.16
C ILE A 111 0.28 -2.10 20.05
N THR A 112 -0.35 -2.08 18.87
CA THR A 112 -1.69 -2.64 18.67
C THR A 112 -1.70 -4.15 18.41
N GLY A 113 -0.55 -4.75 18.09
CA GLY A 113 -0.47 -6.14 17.65
C GLY A 113 -1.13 -6.39 16.29
N ALA A 114 -1.60 -5.33 15.61
CA ALA A 114 -2.14 -5.42 14.27
C ALA A 114 -0.99 -5.62 13.28
N ASN A 115 -1.09 -6.64 12.44
CA ASN A 115 -0.13 -6.87 11.35
C ASN A 115 -0.43 -5.87 10.22
N ILE A 116 0.16 -4.68 10.32
CA ILE A 116 0.09 -3.66 9.28
C ILE A 116 1.26 -3.93 8.34
N ALA A 117 1.05 -4.83 7.38
CA ALA A 117 1.99 -5.01 6.28
C ALA A 117 1.89 -3.78 5.37
N LEU A 118 2.89 -2.90 5.45
CA LEU A 118 3.15 -1.81 4.50
C LEU A 118 4.11 -2.31 3.40
#